data_AF-A0A1Y4UAY9-F1
#
_entry.id   AF-A0A1Y4UAY9-F1
#
_cell.length_a   1.000
_cell.length_b   1.000
_cell.length_c   1.000
_cell.angle_alpha   90.00
_cell.angle_beta   90.00
_cell.angle_gamma   90.00
#
_symmetry.space_group_name_H-M   'P 1'
#
loop_
_entity.id
_entity.type
_entity.pdbx_description
1 polymer ?
#
loop_
_entity_poly.entity_id
_entity_poly.type
_entity_poly.pdbx_seq_one_letter_code
_entity_poly.pdbx_strand_id
1 'polypeptide(L)'
;MKYFVNVGNSLEIRCWKEESEEIQQALQYGNLTEANYEVSIKGIVTKEFLTELLSENPQDKSIYNKMTKYFTINVDSGQRRFCSAHYGTEIYVMGVSDDDITFFKNAMSTYTEDDFSIAIN
;
A
#
# COMPACT_ATOMS: atom_id res chain seq x y z
N MET A 1 -3.07 1.61 10.50
CA MET A 1 -3.43 0.53 9.54
C MET A 1 -4.81 -0.09 9.76
N LYS A 2 -5.16 -0.61 10.96
CA LYS A 2 -6.49 -1.23 11.23
C LYS A 2 -7.72 -0.36 10.91
N TYR A 3 -7.56 0.96 10.83
CA TYR A 3 -8.67 1.88 10.52
C TYR A 3 -9.05 1.90 9.02
N PHE A 4 -8.09 1.66 8.12
CA PHE A 4 -8.28 1.80 6.67
C PHE A 4 -8.08 0.50 5.90
N VAL A 5 -7.34 -0.45 6.48
CA VAL A 5 -7.04 -1.75 5.86
C VAL A 5 -7.40 -2.85 6.86
N ASN A 6 -8.33 -3.71 6.47
CA ASN A 6 -8.82 -4.82 7.28
C ASN A 6 -8.73 -6.14 6.53
N VAL A 7 -8.55 -7.22 7.30
CA VAL A 7 -8.61 -8.60 6.77
C VAL A 7 -9.94 -8.81 6.05
N GLY A 8 -9.88 -9.39 4.84
CA GLY A 8 -11.02 -9.62 3.98
C GLY A 8 -11.36 -8.47 3.02
N ASN A 9 -10.71 -7.31 3.11
CA ASN A 9 -10.83 -6.27 2.08
C ASN A 9 -10.20 -6.74 0.77
N SER A 10 -10.67 -6.19 -0.35
CA SER A 10 -10.06 -6.45 -1.66
C SER A 10 -8.65 -5.88 -1.67
N LEU A 11 -7.70 -6.63 -2.24
CA LEU A 11 -6.30 -6.28 -2.32
C LEU A 11 -5.84 -6.34 -3.78
N GLU A 12 -5.08 -5.35 -4.21
CA GLU A 12 -4.28 -5.39 -5.43
C GLU A 12 -2.86 -4.93 -5.09
N ILE A 13 -1.87 -5.77 -5.43
CA ILE A 13 -0.45 -5.46 -5.32
C ILE A 13 0.08 -5.28 -6.74
N ARG A 14 0.84 -4.21 -6.99
CA ARG A 14 1.53 -3.98 -8.26
C ARG A 14 3.03 -3.92 -8.08
N CYS A 15 3.72 -4.54 -9.02
CA CYS A 15 5.19 -4.56 -9.11
C CYS A 15 5.60 -4.26 -10.55
N TRP A 16 6.83 -3.78 -10.75
CA TRP A 16 7.45 -3.78 -12.08
C TRP A 16 7.74 -5.20 -12.55
N LYS A 17 7.79 -5.43 -13.86
CA LYS A 17 7.97 -6.78 -14.43
C LYS A 17 9.33 -7.40 -14.09
N GLU A 18 10.31 -6.55 -13.82
CA GLU A 18 11.67 -6.90 -13.48
C GLU A 18 11.83 -7.32 -12.00
N GLU A 19 10.86 -6.99 -11.15
CA GLU A 19 10.85 -7.24 -9.69
C GLU A 19 10.39 -8.67 -9.38
N SER A 20 11.16 -9.65 -9.86
CA SER A 20 10.74 -11.07 -9.82
C SER A 20 10.59 -11.62 -8.39
N GLU A 21 11.40 -11.16 -7.44
CA GLU A 21 11.31 -11.56 -6.02
C GLU A 21 10.04 -11.00 -5.37
N GLU A 22 9.73 -9.73 -5.62
CA GLU A 22 8.53 -9.06 -5.13
C GLU A 22 7.27 -9.68 -5.73
N ILE A 23 7.28 -10.00 -7.03
CA ILE A 23 6.18 -10.70 -7.69
C ILE A 23 5.96 -12.08 -7.06
N GLN A 24 7.02 -12.86 -6.83
CA GLN A 24 6.93 -14.17 -6.19
C GLN A 24 6.34 -14.09 -4.78
N GLN A 25 6.71 -13.07 -4.01
CA GLN A 25 6.15 -12.85 -2.68
C GLN A 25 4.67 -12.42 -2.78
N ALA A 26 4.34 -11.46 -3.65
CA ALA A 26 2.97 -10.98 -3.83
C ALA A 26 1.99 -12.09 -4.24
N LEU A 27 2.45 -13.07 -5.03
CA LEU A 27 1.64 -14.23 -5.45
C LEU A 27 1.18 -15.12 -4.28
N GLN A 28 1.75 -14.97 -3.07
CA GLN A 28 1.22 -15.63 -1.87
C GLN A 28 -0.12 -15.02 -1.40
N TYR A 29 -0.45 -13.80 -1.85
CA TYR A 29 -1.61 -13.02 -1.41
C TYR A 29 -2.70 -12.85 -2.47
N GLY A 30 -2.48 -13.35 -3.68
CA GLY A 30 -3.45 -13.21 -4.76
C GLY A 30 -3.02 -13.91 -6.05
N ASN A 31 -3.78 -13.68 -7.10
CA ASN A 31 -3.53 -14.27 -8.41
C ASN A 31 -3.10 -13.19 -9.41
N LEU A 32 -2.24 -13.60 -10.33
CA LEU A 32 -1.81 -12.76 -11.44
C LEU A 32 -3.03 -12.32 -12.26
N THR A 33 -3.08 -11.03 -12.56
CA THR A 33 -3.99 -10.41 -13.51
C THR A 33 -3.16 -9.59 -14.49
N GLU A 34 -3.44 -9.74 -15.78
CA GLU A 34 -2.65 -9.06 -16.81
C GLU A 34 -2.64 -7.54 -16.59
N ALA A 35 -1.45 -6.96 -16.70
CA ALA A 35 -1.24 -5.54 -16.73
C ALA A 35 -0.13 -5.20 -17.75
N ASN A 36 -0.26 -4.02 -18.38
CA ASN A 36 0.54 -3.62 -19.54
C ASN A 36 2.03 -3.50 -19.21
N TYR A 37 2.38 -2.57 -18.31
CA TYR A 37 3.76 -2.27 -17.94
C TYR A 37 4.13 -2.81 -16.56
N GLU A 38 3.16 -2.90 -15.66
CA GLU A 38 3.28 -3.48 -14.34
C GLU A 38 2.71 -4.92 -14.33
N VAL A 39 2.99 -5.65 -13.26
CA VAL A 39 2.33 -6.89 -12.90
C VAL A 39 1.30 -6.59 -11.82
N SER A 40 0.05 -7.03 -12.01
CA SER A 40 -1.03 -6.83 -11.04
C SER A 40 -1.40 -8.17 -10.39
N ILE A 41 -1.30 -8.26 -9.07
CA ILE A 41 -1.70 -9.43 -8.28
C ILE A 41 -2.92 -9.07 -7.45
N LYS A 42 -4.05 -9.74 -7.67
CA LYS A 42 -5.33 -9.46 -7.00
C LYS A 42 -5.74 -10.57 -6.05
N GLY A 43 -6.18 -10.17 -4.85
CA GLY A 43 -6.61 -11.09 -3.81
C GLY A 43 -7.40 -10.38 -2.72
N ILE A 44 -7.21 -10.83 -1.48
CA ILE A 44 -7.81 -10.24 -0.30
C ILE A 44 -6.74 -9.99 0.75
N VAL A 45 -6.94 -8.98 1.58
CA VAL A 45 -6.07 -8.70 2.72
C VAL A 45 -6.13 -9.87 3.70
N THR A 46 -4.99 -10.49 3.97
CA THR A 46 -4.84 -11.56 4.96
C THR A 46 -4.08 -11.06 6.20
N LYS A 47 -4.07 -11.85 7.28
CA LYS A 47 -3.28 -11.51 8.48
C LYS A 47 -1.79 -11.59 8.19
N GLU A 48 -1.41 -12.54 7.36
CA GLU A 48 -0.06 -12.82 6.91
C GLU A 48 0.48 -11.63 6.11
N PHE A 49 -0.31 -11.11 5.17
CA PHE A 49 0.03 -9.91 4.42
C PHE A 49 0.24 -8.69 5.33
N LEU A 50 -0.68 -8.45 6.28
CA LEU A 50 -0.53 -7.34 7.22
C LEU A 50 0.69 -7.50 8.12
N THR A 51 1.02 -8.73 8.50
CA THR A 51 2.19 -9.03 9.31
C THR A 51 3.47 -8.75 8.52
N GLU A 52 3.55 -9.20 7.26
CA GLU A 52 4.66 -8.89 6.38
C GLU A 52 4.85 -7.38 6.25
N LEU A 53 3.79 -6.66 5.83
CA LEU A 53 3.85 -5.23 5.57
C LEU A 53 4.27 -4.41 6.81
N LEU A 54 3.83 -4.81 8.01
CA LEU A 54 4.21 -4.13 9.26
C LEU A 54 5.61 -4.49 9.77
N SER A 55 6.16 -5.61 9.32
CA SER A 55 7.50 -6.07 9.69
C SER A 55 8.59 -5.64 8.70
N GLU A 56 8.17 -5.09 7.55
CA GLU A 56 9.06 -4.77 6.46
C GLU A 56 9.95 -3.56 6.77
N ASN A 57 11.20 -3.62 6.31
CA ASN A 57 12.12 -2.48 6.34
C ASN A 57 13.05 -2.56 5.11
N PRO A 58 12.58 -2.14 3.93
CA PRO A 58 13.39 -2.15 2.71
C PRO A 58 14.70 -1.38 2.91
N GLN A 59 15.82 -1.99 2.49
CA GLN A 59 17.14 -1.36 2.61
C GLN A 59 17.49 -0.48 1.40
N ASP A 60 16.84 -0.72 0.26
CA ASP A 60 17.01 0.10 -0.95
C ASP A 60 16.25 1.42 -0.81
N LYS A 61 16.94 2.43 -0.28
CA LYS A 61 16.42 3.79 -0.09
C LYS A 61 17.07 4.82 -1.02
N SER A 62 17.92 4.36 -1.93
CA SER A 62 18.84 5.21 -2.70
C SER A 62 18.15 6.07 -3.75
N ILE A 63 17.07 5.56 -4.35
CA ILE A 63 16.32 6.25 -5.43
C ILE A 63 14.95 6.71 -4.95
N TYR A 64 14.18 5.83 -4.28
CA TYR A 64 12.78 6.06 -3.96
C TYR A 64 12.47 6.08 -2.46
N ASN A 65 13.47 6.08 -1.56
CA ASN A 65 13.24 5.96 -0.11
C ASN A 65 12.19 4.87 0.27
N LYS A 66 12.34 3.66 -0.29
CA LYS A 66 11.30 2.62 -0.23
C LYS A 66 10.85 2.33 1.21
N MET A 67 9.54 2.28 1.41
CA MET A 67 8.88 1.93 2.67
C MET A 67 8.22 0.55 2.63
N THR A 68 7.92 0.07 1.43
CA THR A 68 7.57 -1.33 1.14
C THR A 68 8.27 -1.79 -0.15
N LYS A 69 8.48 -3.09 -0.32
CA LYS A 69 9.01 -3.66 -1.58
C LYS A 69 8.05 -3.50 -2.76
N TYR A 70 6.75 -3.39 -2.50
CA TYR A 70 5.75 -3.33 -3.56
C TYR A 70 5.63 -1.93 -4.14
N PHE A 71 5.60 -1.82 -5.47
CA PHE A 71 5.46 -0.52 -6.12
C PHE A 71 4.13 0.16 -5.77
N THR A 72 3.02 -0.59 -5.78
CA THR A 72 1.71 -0.07 -5.33
C THR A 72 0.94 -1.13 -4.56
N ILE A 73 0.27 -0.72 -3.48
CA ILE A 73 -0.69 -1.52 -2.72
C ILE A 73 -2.03 -0.79 -2.70
N ASN A 74 -3.05 -1.39 -3.30
CA ASN A 74 -4.42 -0.90 -3.29
C ASN A 74 -5.29 -1.79 -2.39
N VAL A 75 -6.08 -1.17 -1.53
CA VAL A 75 -7.08 -1.86 -0.71
C VAL A 75 -8.43 -1.19 -0.89
N ASP A 76 -9.44 -1.97 -1.21
CA ASP A 76 -10.84 -1.51 -1.33
C ASP A 76 -11.73 -2.26 -0.34
N SER A 77 -12.41 -1.51 0.52
CA SER A 77 -13.37 -2.01 1.51
C SER A 77 -14.83 -1.92 1.04
N GLY A 78 -15.07 -1.43 -0.17
CA GLY A 78 -16.36 -1.09 -0.76
C GLY A 78 -16.81 0.34 -0.48
N GLN A 79 -16.43 0.90 0.67
CA GLN A 79 -16.77 2.28 1.06
C GLN A 79 -15.56 3.22 1.03
N ARG A 80 -14.39 2.69 1.37
CA ARG A 80 -13.12 3.40 1.42
C ARG A 80 -12.09 2.72 0.54
N ARG A 81 -11.24 3.53 -0.07
CA ARG A 81 -10.07 3.06 -0.82
C ARG A 81 -8.81 3.62 -0.20
N PHE A 82 -7.82 2.74 -0.06
CA PHE A 82 -6.48 3.07 0.37
C PHE A 82 -5.53 2.68 -0.76
N CYS A 83 -4.60 3.58 -1.08
CA CYS A 83 -3.52 3.32 -2.02
C CYS A 83 -2.21 3.79 -1.40
N SER A 84 -1.23 2.90 -1.38
CA SER A 84 0.16 3.17 -1.07
C SER A 84 0.95 3.03 -2.36
N ALA A 85 1.29 4.14 -3.01
CA ALA A 85 1.95 4.18 -4.31
C ALA A 85 3.45 4.49 -4.16
N HIS A 86 4.20 4.26 -5.24
CA HIS A 86 5.63 4.55 -5.34
C HIS A 86 6.45 3.98 -4.18
N TYR A 87 6.33 2.67 -3.93
CA TYR A 87 7.00 1.99 -2.81
C TYR A 87 6.59 2.51 -1.43
N GLY A 88 5.38 3.06 -1.38
CA GLY A 88 4.76 3.60 -0.19
C GLY A 88 5.32 4.94 0.24
N THR A 89 5.90 5.75 -0.65
CA THR A 89 6.19 7.17 -0.37
C THR A 89 5.00 8.09 -0.60
N GLU A 90 3.95 7.57 -1.24
CA GLU A 90 2.72 8.29 -1.50
C GLU A 90 1.51 7.53 -0.94
N ILE A 91 0.67 8.21 -0.16
CA ILE A 91 -0.55 7.61 0.39
C ILE A 91 -1.76 8.41 -0.08
N TYR A 92 -2.71 7.68 -0.66
CA TYR A 92 -4.01 8.17 -1.05
C TYR A 92 -5.08 7.46 -0.24
N VAL A 93 -5.92 8.21 0.45
CA VAL A 93 -7.09 7.66 1.14
C VAL A 93 -8.34 8.36 0.64
N MET A 94 -9.29 7.58 0.12
CA MET A 94 -10.53 8.07 -0.47
C MET A 94 -11.76 7.56 0.29
N GLY A 95 -12.79 8.40 0.35
CA GLY A 95 -14.10 8.03 0.93
C GLY A 95 -14.10 8.07 2.46
N VAL A 96 -13.29 8.94 3.04
CA VAL A 96 -13.13 9.13 4.49
C VAL A 96 -14.00 10.28 5.00
N SER A 97 -14.38 10.24 6.28
CA SER A 97 -15.12 11.35 6.91
C SER A 97 -14.19 12.48 7.36
N ASP A 98 -14.76 13.64 7.69
CA ASP A 98 -14.00 14.75 8.28
C ASP A 98 -13.28 14.37 9.59
N ASP A 99 -13.88 13.47 10.37
CA ASP A 99 -13.27 12.92 11.59
C ASP A 99 -12.07 12.02 11.25
N ASP A 100 -12.19 11.17 10.22
CA ASP A 100 -11.09 10.33 9.74
C ASP A 100 -9.92 11.19 9.22
N ILE A 101 -10.22 12.26 8.48
CA ILE A 101 -9.23 13.24 7.98
C ILE A 101 -8.51 13.90 9.16
N THR A 102 -9.26 14.37 10.16
CA THR A 102 -8.70 15.03 11.34
C THR A 102 -7.79 14.08 12.13
N PHE A 103 -8.27 12.86 12.35
CA PHE A 103 -7.46 11.81 12.99
C PHE A 103 -6.16 11.57 12.22
N PHE A 104 -6.23 11.41 10.90
CA PHE A 104 -5.06 11.11 10.07
C PHE A 104 -4.05 12.27 10.08
N LYS A 105 -4.51 13.52 9.92
CA LYS A 105 -3.64 14.71 10.02
C LYS A 105 -2.91 14.77 11.36
N ASN A 106 -3.60 14.46 12.46
CA ASN A 106 -2.97 14.43 13.78
C ASN A 106 -1.96 13.28 13.89
N ALA A 107 -2.32 12.08 13.43
CA ALA A 107 -1.43 10.92 13.46
C ALA A 107 -0.17 11.12 12.61
N MET A 108 -0.29 11.85 11.50
CA MET A 108 0.82 12.12 10.58
C MET A 108 1.60 13.39 10.90
N SER A 109 1.15 14.20 11.88
CA SER A 109 1.79 15.48 12.22
C SER A 109 3.26 15.39 12.65
N THR A 110 3.73 14.19 13.01
CA THR A 110 5.12 13.91 13.39
C THR A 110 6.03 13.60 12.20
N TYR A 111 5.49 13.46 10.99
CA TYR A 111 6.24 13.18 9.76
C TYR A 111 6.34 14.46 8.93
N THR A 112 7.50 14.72 8.34
CA THR A 112 7.70 15.92 7.51
C THR A 112 7.20 15.67 6.09
N GLU A 113 6.72 16.71 5.40
CA GLU A 113 6.33 16.62 3.98
C GLU A 113 7.52 16.25 3.06
N ASP A 114 8.76 16.47 3.54
CA ASP A 114 9.99 16.09 2.85
C ASP A 114 10.26 14.57 2.89
N ASP A 115 9.65 13.85 3.84
CA ASP A 115 9.80 12.40 3.98
C ASP A 115 8.72 11.63 3.19
N PHE A 116 7.57 12.26 2.90
CA PHE A 116 6.36 11.56 2.50
C PHE A 116 5.28 12.48 1.87
N SER A 117 4.61 12.03 0.81
CA SER A 117 3.47 12.74 0.20
C SER A 117 2.12 12.08 0.53
N ILE A 118 1.13 12.88 0.93
CA ILE A 118 -0.18 12.36 1.38
C ILE A 118 -1.31 13.16 0.73
N ALA A 119 -2.27 12.47 0.12
CA ALA A 119 -3.52 13.05 -0.38
C ALA A 119 -4.73 12.34 0.23
N ILE A 120 -5.69 13.11 0.73
CA ILE A 120 -6.85 12.58 1.48
C ILE A 120 -8.11 13.32 1.01
N ASN A 121 -9.03 12.60 0.39
CA ASN A 121 -10.24 13.17 -0.24
C ASN A 121 -11.51 12.32 -0.03
#